data_AF-A0A967X7Z4-F1
#
_entry.id   AF-A0A967X7Z4-F1
#
_cell.length_a   1.000
_cell.length_b   1.000
_cell.length_c   1.000
_cell.angle_alpha   90.00
_cell.angle_beta   90.00
_cell.angle_gamma   90.00
#
_symmetry.space_group_name_H-M   'P 1'
#
loop_
_entity.id
_entity.type
_entity.pdbx_description
1 polymer ?
#
loop_
_entity_poly.entity_id
_entity_poly.type
_entity_poly.pdbx_seq_one_letter_code
_entity_poly.pdbx_strand_id
1 'polypeptide(L)' 'LKVDGDHLIVEGERRMDADGNRGQFHRVERAYGKFSRRFPLPSRFDRDRILATYRNGVLEISLPARDTLGPESFRIDIG' A
#
# COMPACT_ATOMS: atom_id res chain seq x y z
N LEU A 1 -5.04 -2.98 5.56
CA LEU A 1 -5.00 -2.16 4.32
C LEU A 1 -6.16 -1.18 4.37
N LYS A 2 -5.92 0.13 4.29
CA LYS A 2 -6.98 1.15 4.36
C LYS A 2 -6.59 2.41 3.59
N VAL A 3 -7.58 3.20 3.19
CA VAL A 3 -7.40 4.57 2.72
C VAL A 3 -7.78 5.51 3.86
N ASP A 4 -6.93 6.48 4.16
CA ASP A 4 -7.11 7.48 5.22
C ASP A 4 -6.70 8.87 4.69
N GLY A 5 -7.69 9.74 4.47
CA GLY A 5 -7.52 11.00 3.76
C GLY A 5 -6.91 10.77 2.37
N ASP A 6 -5.75 11.39 2.10
CA ASP A 6 -5.01 11.26 0.84
C ASP A 6 -3.90 10.21 0.89
N HIS A 7 -4.07 9.17 1.70
CA HIS A 7 -3.04 8.14 1.86
C HIS A 7 -3.59 6.73 1.82
N LEU A 8 -2.82 5.85 1.17
CA LEU A 8 -2.95 4.41 1.27
C LEU A 8 -2.05 3.91 2.41
N ILE A 9 -2.63 3.18 3.35
CA ILE A 9 -1.93 2.65 4.52
C ILE A 9 -1.91 1.12 4.48
N VAL A 10 -0.70 0.58 4.47
CA VAL A 10 -0.42 -0.86 4.54
C VAL A 10 0.12 -1.17 5.94
N GLU A 11 -0.70 -1.85 6.75
CA GLU A 11 -0.39 -2.26 8.12
C GLU A 11 -0.46 -3.78 8.23
N GLY A 12 0.42 -4.36 9.04
CA GLY A 12 0.43 -5.78 9.33
C GLY A 12 1.42 -6.15 10.43
N GLU A 13 1.47 -7.44 10.75
CA GLU A 13 2.40 -8.00 11.72
C GLU A 13 3.00 -9.28 11.15
N ARG A 14 4.33 -9.36 11.13
CA ARG A 14 5.05 -10.61 10.87
C ARG A 14 5.41 -11.23 12.21
N ARG A 15 4.69 -12.28 12.60
CA ARG A 15 4.97 -12.98 13.86
C ARG A 15 6.26 -13.80 13.74
N MET A 16 6.94 -13.93 14.87
CA MET A 16 8.01 -14.91 15.01
C MET A 16 7.33 -16.26 15.25
N ASP A 17 7.72 -17.29 14.50
CA ASP A 17 7.20 -18.64 14.72
C ASP A 17 7.62 -19.11 16.12
N ALA A 18 6.63 -19.28 16.98
CA ALA A 18 6.80 -19.71 18.36
C ALA A 18 6.58 -21.23 18.44
N ASP A 19 7.39 -22.02 17.74
CA ASP A 19 7.35 -23.47 17.91
C ASP A 19 7.98 -23.84 19.27
N GLY A 20 7.14 -23.78 20.30
CA GLY A 20 6.76 -24.94 21.12
C GLY A 20 7.80 -25.67 21.97
N ASN A 21 9.11 -25.58 21.72
CA ASN A 21 10.08 -26.30 22.56
C ASN A 21 11.51 -25.73 22.47
N ARG A 22 11.94 -25.07 23.55
CA ARG A 22 13.28 -25.14 24.15
C ARG A 22 14.48 -25.27 23.21
N GLY A 23 14.70 -24.27 22.37
CA GLY A 23 16.00 -24.02 21.76
C GLY A 23 16.26 -22.51 21.76
N GLN A 24 17.35 -22.06 22.40
CA GLN A 24 17.84 -20.71 22.17
C GLN A 24 18.08 -20.58 20.66
N PHE A 25 17.44 -19.61 20.01
CA PHE A 25 17.73 -19.35 18.61
C PHE A 25 19.25 -19.11 18.46
N HIS A 26 19.95 -19.97 17.73
CA HIS A 26 21.37 -19.73 17.42
C HIS A 26 21.53 -18.45 16.59
N ARG A 27 20.55 -18.15 15.72
CA ARG A 27 20.54 -16.95 14.89
C ARG A 27 19.13 -16.59 14.44
N VAL A 28 18.83 -15.29 14.43
CA VAL A 28 17.61 -14.71 13.87
C VAL A 28 18.00 -13.71 12.80
N GLU A 29 17.68 -14.01 11.55
CA GLU A 29 18.05 -13.18 10.40
C GLU A 29 16.86 -12.42 9.81
N ARG A 30 15.66 -13.01 9.93
CA ARG A 30 14.45 -12.46 9.32
C ARG A 30 13.79 -11.49 10.30
N ALA A 31 13.56 -10.25 9.86
CA ALA A 31 12.84 -9.27 10.64
C ALA A 31 11.43 -9.77 11.00
N TYR A 32 10.95 -9.42 12.19
CA TYR A 32 9.62 -9.73 12.69
C TYR A 32 9.03 -8.50 13.41
N GLY A 33 7.76 -8.57 13.76
CA GLY A 33 7.02 -7.51 14.42
C GLY A 33 6.04 -6.78 13.50
N LYS A 34 5.49 -5.69 14.04
CA LYS A 34 4.52 -4.84 13.35
C LYS A 34 5.20 -3.97 12.30
N PHE A 35 4.52 -3.74 11.19
CA PHE A 35 4.94 -2.80 10.17
C PHE A 35 3.77 -1.92 9.73
N SER A 36 4.10 -0.69 9.36
CA SER A 36 3.18 0.26 8.72
C SER A 36 3.92 1.02 7.64
N ARG A 37 3.31 1.13 6.46
CA ARG A 37 3.79 1.97 5.35
C ARG A 37 2.63 2.84 4.87
N ARG A 38 2.91 4.13 4.68
CA ARG A 38 1.96 5.12 4.22
C ARG A 38 2.42 5.65 2.86
N PHE A 39 1.56 5.56 1.86
CA PHE A 39 1.83 6.03 0.50
C PHE A 39 0.86 7.19 0.18
N PRO A 40 1.32 8.28 -0.44
CA PRO A 40 0.41 9.29 -0.97
C PRO A 40 -0.54 8.66 -1.99
N LEU A 41 -1.82 9.00 -1.89
CA LEU A 41 -2.88 8.58 -2.81
C LEU A 41 -3.58 9.84 -3.38
N PRO A 42 -2.95 10.51 -4.36
CA PRO A 42 -3.49 11.71 -4.99
C PRO A 42 -4.86 11.48 -5.63
N SER A 43 -5.62 12.56 -5.80
CA SER A 43 -6.96 12.57 -6.37
C SER A 43 -7.06 12.03 -7.81
N ARG A 44 -5.93 11.94 -8.53
CA ARG A 44 -5.86 11.36 -9.88
C ARG A 44 -6.19 9.86 -9.93
N PHE A 45 -6.20 9.17 -8.80
CA PHE A 45 -6.54 7.75 -8.72
C PHE A 45 -8.02 7.56 -8.38
N ASP A 46 -8.64 6.57 -9.02
CA ASP A 46 -10.00 6.15 -8.72
C ASP A 46 -9.97 5.26 -7.47
N ARG A 47 -10.43 5.84 -6.35
CA ARG A 47 -10.40 5.21 -5.03
C ARG A 47 -11.43 4.08 -4.89
N ASP A 48 -12.50 4.14 -5.66
CA ASP A 48 -13.59 3.15 -5.60
C ASP A 48 -13.23 1.87 -6.35
N ARG A 49 -12.20 1.93 -7.20
CA ARG A 49 -11.73 0.81 -8.03
C ARG A 49 -10.34 0.29 -7.62
N ILE A 50 -9.91 0.58 -6.40
CA ILE A 50 -8.67 0.01 -5.85
C ILE A 50 -8.86 -1.50 -5.67
N LEU A 51 -7.93 -2.28 -6.22
CA LEU A 51 -7.90 -3.74 -6.08
C LEU A 51 -6.64 -4.15 -5.33
N ALA A 52 -6.75 -5.19 -4.50
CA ALA A 52 -5.63 -5.76 -3.79
C ALA A 52 -5.68 -7.28 -3.85
N THR A 53 -4.54 -7.92 -4.12
CA THR A 53 -4.40 -9.38 -4.09
C THR A 53 -3.18 -9.77 -3.28
N TYR A 54 -3.27 -10.87 -2.54
CA TYR A 54 -2.17 -11.41 -1.76
C TYR A 54 -1.89 -12.84 -2.16
N ARG A 55 -0.69 -13.10 -2.68
CA ARG A 55 -0.29 -14.42 -3.16
C ARG A 55 1.18 -14.65 -2.88
N ASN A 56 1.51 -15.83 -2.34
CA ASN A 56 2.89 -16.28 -2.11
C ASN A 56 3.77 -15.27 -1.35
N GLY A 57 3.20 -14.57 -0.36
CA GLY A 57 3.93 -13.58 0.44
C GLY A 57 4.02 -12.17 -0.16
N VAL A 58 3.40 -11.94 -1.32
CA VAL A 58 3.41 -10.64 -2.01
C VAL A 58 2.01 -10.04 -2.00
N LEU A 59 1.91 -8.80 -1.50
CA LEU A 59 0.71 -7.97 -1.59
C LEU A 59 0.82 -7.06 -2.81
N GLU A 60 -0.01 -7.30 -3.82
CA GLU A 60 -0.14 -6.45 -5.00
C GLU A 60 -1.35 -5.54 -4.84
N ILE A 61 -1.18 -4.23 -5.10
CA ILE A 61 -2.24 -3.23 -5.00
C ILE A 61 -2.29 -2.46 -6.33
N SER A 62 -3.42 -2.52 -7.01
CA SER A 62 -3.65 -1.83 -8.29
C SER A 62 -4.47 -0.56 -8.06
N LEU A 63 -3.93 0.57 -8.50
CA LEU A 63 -4.53 1.90 -8.38
C LEU A 63 -4.86 2.45 -9.78
N PRO A 64 -6.09 2.27 -10.28
CA PRO A 64 -6.47 2.82 -11.58
C PRO A 64 -6.47 4.35 -11.54
N ALA A 65 -5.97 4.98 -12.59
CA ALA A 65 -6.13 6.42 -12.78
C ALA A 65 -7.61 6.73 -13.12
N ARG A 66 -8.08 7.90 -12.71
CA ARG A 66 -9.39 8.43 -13.14
C ARG A 66 -9.32 8.78 -14.62
N ASP A 67 -10.42 8.54 -15.33
CA ASP A 67 -10.55 8.78 -16.78
C ASP A 67 -10.66 10.27 -17.15
N THR A 68 -10.38 11.19 -16.21
CA THR A 68 -10.44 12.63 -16.44
C THR A 68 -9.16 13.12 -17.14
N LEU A 69 -9.01 12.78 -18.41
CA LEU A 69 -8.13 13.48 -19.35
C LEU A 69 -8.80 14.78 -19.79
N GLY A 70 -8.94 15.73 -18.87
CA GLY A 70 -9.04 17.13 -19.26
C GLY A 70 -7.65 17.62 -19.67
N PRO A 71 -7.51 18.47 -20.72
CA PRO A 71 -6.19 18.93 -21.14
C PRO A 71 -5.48 19.68 -20.00
N GLU A 72 -4.18 19.41 -19.82
CA GLU A 72 -3.34 20.06 -18.78
C GLU A 72 -3.19 21.58 -18.99
N SER A 73 -3.63 22.10 -20.14
CA SER A 73 -3.67 23.54 -20.43
C SER A 73 -4.88 23.89 -21.30
N PHE A 74 -5.38 25.11 -21.13
CA PHE A 74 -6.39 25.70 -21.98
C PHE A 74 -5.95 27.12 -22.37
N ARG A 75 -6.40 27.58 -23.55
CA ARG A 75 -6.11 28.92 -24.06
C ARG A 75 -7.00 29.93 -23.33
N ILE A 76 -6.40 31.01 -22.82
CA ILE A 76 -7.14 32.15 -22.29
C ILE A 76 -7.13 33.22 -23.38
N ASP A 77 -8.31 33.62 -23.85
CA ASP A 77 -8.44 34.76 -24.77
C ASP A 77 -8.27 36.06 -23.99
N ILE A 78 -7.40 36.94 -24.50
CA ILE A 78 -7.19 38.29 -23.98
C ILE A 78 -7.89 39.24 -24.93
N GLY A 79 -8.86 40.00 -24.40
CA GLY A 79 -9.52 41.12 -25.09
C GLY A 79 -8.83 42.45 -24.85
#